data_AF-A0A3P1WDR7-F1
#
_entry.id   AF-A0A3P1WDR7-F1
#
_cell.length_a   1.000
_cell.length_b   1.000
_cell.length_c   1.000
_cell.angle_alpha   90.00
_cell.angle_beta   90.00
_cell.angle_gamma   90.00
#
_symmetry.space_group_name_H-M   'P 1'
#
loop_
_entity.id
_entity.type
_entity.pdbx_description
1 polymer ?
#
loop_
_entity_poly.entity_id
_entity_poly.type
_entity_poly.pdbx_seq_one_letter_code
_entity_poly.pdbx_strand_id
1 'polypeptide(L)'
;MRSLLLVAGPSGSGKSRLASMGHVVALSLDEFYHDFDYPGLPLSPVGITDWDDVRSWDLELALATLARLLNDGEADVPEYSISRSQRTGMRRLTCGDAQIILAEGIFAPQTYVALHKAGIPARAIWLDRPRAANCARRLVRDLRERRKPPMVLVRRGAALFRAEPTQRAQAMASGFEPVSMRTALRLVRDTKG
;
A
#
# COMPACT_ATOMS: atom_id res chain seq x y z
N MET A 1 -10.60 -14.00 -15.45
CA MET A 1 -11.23 -12.93 -14.63
C MET A 1 -10.17 -12.40 -13.70
N ARG A 2 -10.02 -11.07 -13.59
CA ARG A 2 -8.97 -10.46 -12.74
C ARG A 2 -9.34 -10.59 -11.27
N SER A 3 -8.32 -10.62 -10.42
CA SER A 3 -8.47 -10.68 -8.97
C SER A 3 -7.75 -9.51 -8.30
N LEU A 4 -8.27 -9.07 -7.16
CA LEU A 4 -7.69 -8.00 -6.36
C LEU A 4 -7.02 -8.56 -5.11
N LEU A 5 -5.74 -8.24 -4.94
CA LEU A 5 -4.93 -8.60 -3.80
C LEU A 5 -4.44 -7.34 -3.07
N LEU A 6 -4.98 -7.10 -1.88
CA LEU A 6 -4.52 -6.06 -0.96
C LEU A 6 -3.32 -6.59 -0.20
N VAL A 7 -2.19 -5.90 -0.28
CA VAL A 7 -0.95 -6.30 0.38
C VAL A 7 -0.55 -5.24 1.39
N ALA A 8 -0.65 -5.59 2.66
CA ALA A 8 -0.11 -4.81 3.76
C ALA A 8 1.15 -5.48 4.33
N GLY A 9 1.90 -4.71 5.10
CA GLY A 9 3.06 -5.22 5.81
C GLY A 9 4.10 -4.14 6.04
N PRO A 10 5.05 -4.38 6.96
CA PRO A 10 6.02 -3.39 7.38
C PRO A 10 6.95 -3.01 6.21
N SER A 11 7.55 -1.82 6.30
CA SER A 11 8.62 -1.45 5.39
C SER A 11 9.75 -2.48 5.45
N GLY A 12 10.21 -2.96 4.29
CA GLY A 12 11.25 -4.00 4.20
C GLY A 12 10.73 -5.45 4.21
N SER A 13 9.41 -5.66 4.26
CA SER A 13 8.80 -7.01 4.14
C SER A 13 8.98 -7.63 2.75
N GLY A 14 9.04 -6.79 1.70
CA GLY A 14 9.24 -7.21 0.32
C GLY A 14 8.02 -7.07 -0.60
N LYS A 15 7.04 -6.22 -0.26
CA LYS A 15 5.88 -5.90 -1.11
C LYS A 15 6.28 -5.55 -2.55
N SER A 16 7.29 -4.71 -2.73
CA SER A 16 7.81 -4.32 -4.06
C SER A 16 8.30 -5.52 -4.89
N ARG A 17 8.75 -6.61 -4.26
CA ARG A 17 9.13 -7.84 -4.98
C ARG A 17 7.91 -8.62 -5.47
N LEU A 18 6.77 -8.54 -4.80
CA LEU A 18 5.51 -9.11 -5.32
C LEU A 18 4.98 -8.26 -6.48
N ALA A 19 5.05 -6.94 -6.34
CA ALA A 19 4.63 -5.98 -7.36
C ALA A 19 5.40 -6.12 -8.68
N SER A 20 6.64 -6.61 -8.65
CA SER A 20 7.48 -6.80 -9.85
C SER A 20 7.29 -8.16 -10.54
N MET A 21 6.30 -8.95 -10.15
CA MET A 21 6.03 -10.26 -10.78
C MET A 21 5.24 -10.06 -12.09
N GLY A 22 5.60 -10.78 -13.17
CA GLY A 22 5.08 -10.52 -14.52
C GLY A 22 3.58 -10.72 -14.76
N HIS A 23 2.82 -11.24 -13.79
CA HIS A 23 1.36 -11.42 -13.85
C HIS A 23 0.61 -10.50 -12.88
N VAL A 24 1.32 -9.52 -12.32
CA VAL A 24 0.80 -8.53 -11.39
C VAL A 24 0.86 -7.16 -12.04
N VAL A 25 -0.25 -6.42 -11.94
CA VAL A 25 -0.22 -4.97 -12.06
C VAL A 25 -0.28 -4.37 -10.66
N ALA A 26 0.67 -3.48 -10.34
CA ALA A 26 0.76 -2.88 -9.02
C ALA A 26 0.10 -1.49 -9.01
N LEU A 27 -0.72 -1.24 -7.99
CA LEU A 27 -1.30 0.05 -7.69
C LEU A 27 -0.85 0.47 -6.29
N SER A 28 -0.10 1.57 -6.19
CA SER A 28 0.16 2.17 -4.88
C SER A 28 -1.07 2.97 -4.47
N LEU A 29 -1.60 2.67 -3.28
CA LEU A 29 -2.69 3.42 -2.66
C LEU A 29 -2.21 4.80 -2.18
N ASP A 30 -0.90 5.00 -2.04
CA ASP A 30 -0.33 6.31 -1.70
C ASP A 30 -0.55 7.37 -2.81
N GLU A 31 -1.03 6.97 -3.99
CA GLU A 31 -1.39 7.92 -5.07
C GLU A 31 -2.70 8.68 -4.78
N PHE A 32 -3.53 8.19 -3.87
CA PHE A 32 -4.90 8.70 -3.65
C PHE A 32 -5.00 9.67 -2.48
N TYR A 33 -3.92 10.27 -2.01
CA TYR A 33 -4.02 11.39 -1.08
C TYR A 33 -4.79 12.57 -1.71
N HIS A 34 -5.47 13.32 -0.86
CA HIS A 34 -5.94 14.66 -1.21
C HIS A 34 -4.77 15.65 -1.26
N ASP A 35 -4.96 16.76 -1.98
CA ASP A 35 -3.99 17.86 -2.04
C ASP A 35 -3.90 18.58 -0.69
N PHE A 36 -2.77 19.22 -0.38
CA PHE A 36 -2.50 19.87 0.91
C PHE A 36 -3.50 20.97 1.30
N ASP A 37 -4.21 21.54 0.33
CA ASP A 37 -5.22 22.58 0.50
C ASP A 37 -6.65 22.03 0.48
N TYR A 38 -6.81 20.70 0.45
CA TYR A 38 -8.12 20.06 0.44
C TYR A 38 -8.94 20.43 1.69
N PRO A 39 -10.21 20.84 1.53
CA PRO A 39 -11.04 21.23 2.66
C PRO A 39 -11.25 20.09 3.66
N GLY A 40 -11.07 20.38 4.95
CA GLY A 40 -11.37 19.43 6.04
C GLY A 40 -10.26 18.41 6.32
N LEU A 41 -9.04 18.64 5.82
CA LEU A 41 -7.89 17.82 6.18
C LEU A 41 -7.68 17.75 7.70
N PRO A 42 -7.40 16.54 8.23
CA PRO A 42 -7.17 16.35 9.66
C PRO A 42 -5.86 17.01 10.09
N LEU A 43 -5.86 17.60 11.29
CA LEU A 43 -4.67 18.16 11.91
C LEU A 43 -4.18 17.23 13.03
N SER A 44 -2.88 17.01 13.06
CA SER A 44 -2.19 16.35 14.16
C SER A 44 -2.17 17.24 15.42
N PRO A 45 -1.84 16.68 16.61
CA PRO A 45 -1.76 17.45 17.84
C PRO A 45 -0.77 18.63 17.83
N VAL A 46 0.17 18.66 16.86
CA VAL A 46 1.16 19.72 16.71
C VAL A 46 0.79 20.75 15.62
N GLY A 47 -0.45 20.69 15.10
CA GLY A 47 -1.00 21.72 14.20
C GLY A 47 -0.61 21.59 12.72
N ILE A 48 0.02 20.48 12.32
CA ILE A 48 0.27 20.16 10.91
C ILE A 48 -0.69 19.07 10.43
N THR A 49 -0.94 18.99 9.12
CA THR A 49 -1.78 17.94 8.51
C THR A 49 -1.34 16.55 8.94
N ASP A 50 -2.31 15.74 9.39
CA ASP A 50 -2.13 14.34 9.74
C ASP A 50 -2.37 13.45 8.51
N TRP A 51 -1.30 13.16 7.79
CA TRP A 51 -1.34 12.30 6.61
C TRP A 51 -1.53 10.81 6.94
N ASP A 52 -1.48 10.41 8.21
CA ASP A 52 -1.77 9.03 8.63
C ASP A 52 -3.26 8.82 8.95
N ASP A 53 -4.06 9.90 9.01
CA ASP A 53 -5.52 9.85 9.18
C ASP A 53 -6.21 9.63 7.83
N VAL A 54 -7.17 8.69 7.80
CA VAL A 54 -7.88 8.27 6.59
C VAL A 54 -8.63 9.41 5.90
N ARG A 55 -8.97 10.50 6.61
CA ARG A 55 -9.60 11.70 6.03
C ARG A 55 -8.67 12.49 5.11
N SER A 56 -7.37 12.24 5.15
CA SER A 56 -6.41 12.79 4.20
C SER A 56 -6.39 12.05 2.85
N TRP A 57 -7.17 10.97 2.75
CA TRP A 57 -7.09 10.01 1.65
C TRP A 57 -8.44 9.83 0.94
N ASP A 58 -8.40 9.88 -0.39
CA ASP A 58 -9.55 9.83 -1.28
C ASP A 58 -10.01 8.38 -1.49
N LEU A 59 -10.72 7.86 -0.49
CA LEU A 59 -11.26 6.50 -0.50
C LEU A 59 -12.20 6.25 -1.69
N GLU A 60 -13.02 7.23 -2.05
CA GLU A 60 -13.99 7.08 -3.14
C GLU A 60 -13.29 6.92 -4.48
N LEU A 61 -12.30 7.78 -4.78
CA LEU A 61 -11.51 7.65 -5.99
C LEU A 61 -10.74 6.33 -6.04
N ALA A 62 -10.15 5.90 -4.92
CA ALA A 62 -9.43 4.63 -4.86
C ALA A 62 -10.33 3.42 -5.16
N LEU A 63 -11.53 3.37 -4.58
CA LEU A 63 -12.50 2.30 -4.86
C LEU A 63 -12.99 2.32 -6.31
N ALA A 64 -13.28 3.51 -6.86
CA ALA A 64 -13.68 3.65 -8.24
C ALA A 64 -12.58 3.18 -9.20
N THR A 65 -11.32 3.56 -8.97
CA THR A 65 -10.18 3.12 -9.78
C THR A 65 -9.97 1.62 -9.69
N LEU A 66 -10.07 1.01 -8.49
CA LEU A 66 -9.97 -0.44 -8.31
C LEU A 66 -11.08 -1.19 -9.05
N ALA A 67 -12.32 -0.70 -8.98
CA ALA A 67 -13.45 -1.29 -9.69
C ALA A 67 -13.27 -1.23 -11.22
N ARG A 68 -12.79 -0.10 -11.76
CA ARG A 68 -12.47 0.03 -13.19
C ARG A 68 -11.34 -0.90 -13.62
N LEU A 69 -10.28 -1.02 -12.83
CA LEU A 69 -9.20 -1.98 -13.13
C LEU A 69 -9.72 -3.43 -13.16
N LEU A 70 -10.63 -3.80 -12.25
CA LEU A 70 -11.21 -5.14 -12.21
C LEU A 70 -12.12 -5.43 -13.42
N ASN A 71 -12.98 -4.48 -13.78
CA ASN A 71 -14.00 -4.65 -14.82
C ASN A 71 -13.45 -4.40 -16.23
N ASP A 72 -12.74 -3.30 -16.40
CA ASP A 72 -12.33 -2.78 -17.71
C ASP A 72 -10.88 -3.17 -18.03
N GLY A 73 -10.10 -3.54 -17.01
CA GLY A 73 -8.67 -3.84 -17.17
C GLY A 73 -7.80 -2.59 -17.27
N GLU A 74 -8.36 -1.39 -17.14
CA GLU A 74 -7.62 -0.14 -17.16
C GLU A 74 -8.33 0.96 -16.36
N ALA A 75 -7.56 1.92 -15.86
CA ALA A 75 -8.09 3.10 -15.18
C ALA A 75 -7.08 4.25 -15.22
N ASP A 76 -7.57 5.48 -15.10
CA ASP A 76 -6.72 6.63 -14.79
C ASP A 76 -6.43 6.64 -13.29
N VAL A 77 -5.15 6.80 -12.94
CA VAL A 77 -4.64 6.81 -11.57
C VAL A 77 -3.98 8.17 -11.33
N PRO A 78 -4.25 8.84 -10.20
CA PRO A 78 -3.51 10.04 -9.84
C PRO A 78 -2.01 9.77 -9.74
N GLU A 79 -1.22 10.80 -9.98
CA GLU A 79 0.22 10.81 -9.67
C GLU A 79 0.42 11.79 -8.52
N TYR A 80 0.75 11.29 -7.33
CA TYR A 80 0.88 12.09 -6.12
C TYR A 80 2.34 12.37 -5.77
N SER A 81 2.66 13.65 -5.60
CA SER A 81 3.97 14.06 -5.12
C SER A 81 3.97 14.26 -3.62
N ILE A 82 4.53 13.30 -2.88
CA ILE A 82 4.69 13.42 -1.41
C ILE A 82 5.49 14.66 -1.02
N SER A 83 6.47 15.09 -1.82
CA SER A 83 7.28 16.28 -1.52
C SER A 83 6.54 17.59 -1.74
N ARG A 84 5.52 17.61 -2.61
CA ARG A 84 4.66 18.77 -2.84
C ARG A 84 3.34 18.68 -2.08
N SER A 85 3.04 17.52 -1.50
CA SER A 85 1.74 17.19 -0.91
C SER A 85 0.59 17.51 -1.87
N GLN A 86 0.74 17.12 -3.14
CA GLN A 86 -0.23 17.43 -4.18
C GLN A 86 -0.18 16.42 -5.32
N ARG A 87 -1.32 16.17 -5.96
CA ARG A 87 -1.43 15.50 -7.26
C ARG A 87 -0.77 16.35 -8.33
N THR A 88 0.12 15.74 -9.10
CA THR A 88 0.87 16.39 -10.19
C THR A 88 0.37 16.02 -11.57
N GLY A 89 -0.57 15.07 -11.65
CA GLY A 89 -1.10 14.58 -12.91
C GLY A 89 -1.95 13.34 -12.73
N MET A 90 -2.25 12.72 -13.87
CA MET A 90 -2.93 11.44 -13.98
C MET A 90 -2.16 10.57 -14.96
N ARG A 91 -2.01 9.29 -14.65
CA ARG A 91 -1.45 8.29 -15.55
C ARG A 91 -2.47 7.19 -15.84
N ARG A 92 -2.51 6.73 -17.08
CA ARG A 92 -3.29 5.54 -17.45
C ARG A 92 -2.56 4.29 -16.95
N LEU A 93 -3.21 3.50 -16.10
CA LEU A 93 -2.75 2.18 -15.69
C LEU A 93 -3.53 1.12 -16.46
N THR A 94 -2.84 0.27 -17.22
CA THR A 94 -3.43 -0.87 -17.93
C THR A 94 -2.94 -2.17 -17.30
N CYS A 95 -3.85 -3.13 -17.13
CA CYS A 95 -3.50 -4.44 -16.60
C CYS A 95 -2.80 -5.31 -17.65
N GLY A 96 -3.07 -5.09 -18.94
CA GLY A 96 -2.65 -6.00 -20.01
C GLY A 96 -3.07 -7.44 -19.70
N ASP A 97 -2.11 -8.36 -19.81
CA ASP A 97 -2.29 -9.79 -19.51
C ASP A 97 -2.25 -10.12 -18.00
N ALA A 98 -1.95 -9.14 -17.14
CA ALA A 98 -1.93 -9.36 -15.70
C ALA A 98 -3.31 -9.75 -15.18
N GLN A 99 -3.35 -10.84 -14.40
CA GLN A 99 -4.58 -11.38 -13.80
C GLN A 99 -4.77 -10.91 -12.36
N ILE A 100 -3.75 -10.30 -11.76
CA ILE A 100 -3.78 -9.83 -10.38
C ILE A 100 -3.51 -8.34 -10.35
N ILE A 101 -4.43 -7.60 -9.75
CA ILE A 101 -4.21 -6.23 -9.32
C ILE A 101 -3.72 -6.30 -7.88
N LEU A 102 -2.47 -5.89 -7.65
CA LEU A 102 -1.90 -5.78 -6.32
C LEU A 102 -1.99 -4.34 -5.85
N ALA A 103 -2.83 -4.09 -4.85
CA ALA A 103 -2.97 -2.78 -4.23
C ALA A 103 -2.25 -2.74 -2.87
N GLU A 104 -1.41 -1.74 -2.65
CA GLU A 104 -0.61 -1.63 -1.42
C GLU A 104 -0.49 -0.18 -0.94
N GLY A 105 -0.43 0.02 0.38
CA GLY A 105 -0.27 1.34 0.99
C GLY A 105 -0.72 1.31 2.44
N ILE A 106 -0.55 2.42 3.16
CA ILE A 106 -0.89 2.47 4.60
C ILE A 106 -2.40 2.30 4.84
N PHE A 107 -3.23 2.74 3.89
CA PHE A 107 -4.68 2.64 3.95
C PHE A 107 -5.26 1.35 3.34
N ALA A 108 -4.41 0.34 3.06
CA ALA A 108 -4.89 -0.96 2.58
C ALA A 108 -5.94 -1.62 3.52
N PRO A 109 -5.81 -1.57 4.87
CA PRO A 109 -6.84 -2.07 5.78
C PRO A 109 -8.20 -1.39 5.60
N GLN A 110 -8.23 -0.05 5.52
CA GLN A 110 -9.43 0.76 5.33
C GLN A 110 -10.05 0.50 3.97
N THR A 111 -9.22 0.38 2.93
CA THR A 111 -9.63 0.03 1.57
C THR A 111 -10.31 -1.33 1.54
N TYR A 112 -9.73 -2.34 2.21
CA TYR A 112 -10.31 -3.69 2.25
C TYR A 112 -11.68 -3.71 2.93
N VAL A 113 -11.84 -3.02 4.07
CA VAL A 113 -13.14 -2.90 4.75
C VAL A 113 -14.17 -2.26 3.82
N ALA A 114 -13.79 -1.22 3.08
CA ALA A 114 -14.70 -0.53 2.18
C ALA A 114 -15.07 -1.37 0.94
N LEU A 115 -14.11 -2.09 0.34
CA LEU A 115 -14.37 -3.05 -0.74
C LEU A 115 -15.34 -4.13 -0.31
N HIS A 116 -15.15 -4.71 0.88
CA HIS A 116 -16.03 -5.73 1.43
C HIS A 116 -17.46 -5.19 1.62
N LYS A 117 -17.61 -3.97 2.15
CA LYS A 117 -18.92 -3.30 2.27
C LYS A 117 -19.60 -3.05 0.92
N ALA A 118 -18.81 -2.77 -0.12
CA ALA A 118 -19.29 -2.58 -1.48
C ALA A 118 -19.54 -3.91 -2.24
N GLY A 119 -19.31 -5.07 -1.62
CA GLY A 119 -19.46 -6.37 -2.27
C GLY A 119 -18.41 -6.68 -3.33
N ILE A 120 -17.29 -5.94 -3.36
CA ILE A 120 -16.21 -6.15 -4.32
C ILE A 120 -15.26 -7.23 -3.76
N PRO A 121 -15.12 -8.38 -4.45
CA PRO A 121 -14.28 -9.47 -3.96
C PRO A 121 -12.80 -9.07 -4.00
N ALA A 122 -12.14 -9.17 -2.85
CA ALA A 122 -10.72 -8.92 -2.70
C ALA A 122 -10.13 -9.90 -1.69
N ARG A 123 -8.86 -10.24 -1.88
CA ARG A 123 -8.07 -10.95 -0.86
C ARG A 123 -7.14 -9.98 -0.18
N ALA A 124 -7.02 -10.05 1.14
CA ALA A 124 -6.11 -9.20 1.91
C ALA A 124 -5.06 -10.01 2.65
N ILE A 125 -3.78 -9.70 2.40
CA ILE A 125 -2.65 -10.39 3.02
C ILE A 125 -1.70 -9.43 3.72
N TRP A 126 -1.26 -9.82 4.90
CA TRP A 126 -0.17 -9.19 5.63
C TRP A 126 1.11 -9.98 5.40
N LEU A 127 2.15 -9.36 4.85
CA LEU A 127 3.46 -10.02 4.71
C LEU A 127 4.16 -10.15 6.05
N ASP A 128 3.98 -11.30 6.69
CA ASP A 128 4.50 -11.60 8.02
C ASP A 128 5.92 -12.15 7.93
N ARG A 129 6.89 -11.29 8.23
CA ARG A 129 8.32 -11.63 8.27
C ARG A 129 8.92 -11.13 9.57
N PRO A 130 10.00 -11.75 10.07
CA PRO A 130 10.62 -11.32 11.32
C PRO A 130 10.95 -9.82 11.31
N ARG A 131 10.44 -9.09 12.31
CA ARG A 131 10.55 -7.63 12.46
C ARG A 131 12.01 -7.14 12.34
N ALA A 132 12.92 -7.83 13.02
CA ALA A 132 14.35 -7.53 12.98
C ALA A 132 14.91 -7.64 11.55
N ALA A 133 14.48 -8.66 10.80
CA ALA A 133 14.89 -8.83 9.42
C ALA A 133 14.30 -7.76 8.49
N ASN A 134 13.08 -7.29 8.73
CA ASN A 134 12.48 -6.17 7.99
C ASN A 134 13.24 -4.87 8.25
N CYS A 135 13.55 -4.59 9.53
CA CYS A 135 14.34 -3.43 9.93
C CYS A 135 15.74 -3.44 9.29
N ALA A 136 16.44 -4.58 9.34
CA ALA A 136 17.75 -4.73 8.72
C ALA A 136 17.71 -4.52 7.20
N ARG A 137 16.78 -5.16 6.49
CA ARG A 137 16.62 -4.95 5.02
C ARG A 137 16.32 -3.51 4.67
N ARG A 138 15.46 -2.86 5.45
CA ARG A 138 15.10 -1.44 5.29
C ARG A 138 16.33 -0.55 5.48
N LEU A 139 17.10 -0.76 6.54
CA LEU A 139 18.31 0.01 6.82
C LEU A 139 19.34 -0.15 5.70
N VAL A 140 19.60 -1.39 5.27
CA VAL A 140 20.53 -1.67 4.15
C VAL A 140 20.09 -0.96 2.86
N ARG A 141 18.80 -1.03 2.51
CA ARG A 141 18.25 -0.33 1.35
C ARG A 141 18.44 1.19 1.47
N ASP A 142 17.98 1.78 2.58
CA ASP A 142 18.01 3.23 2.77
C ASP A 142 19.47 3.77 2.78
N LEU A 143 20.44 3.00 3.30
CA LEU A 143 21.87 3.32 3.26
C LEU A 143 22.45 3.25 1.84
N ARG A 144 22.08 2.22 1.06
CA ARG A 144 22.49 2.09 -0.35
C ARG A 144 21.98 3.24 -1.20
N GLU A 145 20.75 3.68 -0.95
CA GLU A 145 20.12 4.80 -1.65
C GLU A 145 20.62 6.18 -1.17
N ARG A 146 21.50 6.24 -0.15
CA ARG A 146 22.05 7.46 0.47
C ARG A 146 21.01 8.55 0.76
N ARG A 147 19.76 8.16 1.04
CA ARG A 147 18.63 9.10 1.05
C ARG A 147 18.69 10.13 2.17
N LYS A 148 19.30 9.80 3.33
CA LYS A 148 19.36 10.65 4.53
C LYS A 148 20.60 10.32 5.37
N PRO A 149 21.03 11.21 6.30
CA PRO A 149 22.10 10.92 7.24
C PRO A 149 21.84 9.63 8.05
N PRO A 150 22.87 8.81 8.37
CA PRO A 150 22.70 7.51 9.02
C PRO A 150 21.87 7.55 10.30
N MET A 151 22.06 8.58 11.13
CA MET A 151 21.30 8.75 12.38
C MET A 151 19.79 8.95 12.15
N VAL A 152 19.40 9.62 11.07
CA VAL A 152 17.98 9.79 10.71
C VAL A 152 17.38 8.45 10.28
N LEU A 153 18.14 7.62 9.56
CA LEU A 153 17.71 6.29 9.12
C LEU A 153 17.52 5.31 10.30
N VAL A 154 18.40 5.38 11.30
CA VAL A 154 18.29 4.60 12.55
C VAL A 154 17.08 5.03 13.37
N ARG A 155 16.90 6.34 13.60
CA ARG A 155 15.73 6.89 14.33
C ARG A 155 14.42 6.50 13.65
N ARG A 156 14.32 6.68 12.33
CA ARG A 156 13.16 6.22 11.54
C ARG A 156 12.94 4.71 11.67
N GLY A 157 14.00 3.94 11.73
CA GLY A 157 13.94 2.49 11.92
C GLY A 157 13.38 2.07 13.25
N ALA A 158 13.82 2.71 14.33
CA ALA A 158 13.28 2.46 15.66
C ALA A 158 11.79 2.82 15.73
N ALA A 159 11.38 3.94 15.14
CA ALA A 159 9.97 4.34 15.09
C ALA A 159 9.11 3.31 14.34
N LEU A 160 9.53 2.91 13.14
CA LEU A 160 8.81 1.89 12.34
C LEU A 160 8.77 0.52 13.03
N PHE A 161 9.88 0.11 13.66
CA PHE A 161 9.93 -1.14 14.41
C PHE A 161 8.95 -1.13 15.58
N ARG A 162 8.79 0.00 16.29
CA ARG A 162 7.82 0.16 17.39
C ARG A 162 6.37 0.20 16.91
N ALA A 163 6.10 0.78 15.75
CA ALA A 163 4.75 0.89 15.18
C ALA A 163 4.24 -0.43 14.57
N GLU A 164 5.14 -1.31 14.10
CA GLU A 164 4.80 -2.54 13.38
C GLU A 164 3.77 -3.45 14.11
N PRO A 165 3.84 -3.71 15.43
CA PRO A 165 2.83 -4.51 16.13
C PRO A 165 1.42 -3.93 16.05
N THR A 166 1.27 -2.61 16.21
CA THR A 166 -0.01 -1.92 16.12
C THR A 166 -0.57 -2.00 14.70
N GLN A 167 0.28 -1.76 13.69
CA GLN A 167 -0.10 -1.89 12.29
C GLN A 167 -0.57 -3.31 11.96
N ARG A 168 0.16 -4.33 12.45
CA ARG A 168 -0.23 -5.73 12.27
C ARG A 168 -1.58 -6.00 12.92
N ALA A 169 -1.79 -5.57 14.16
CA ALA A 169 -3.05 -5.77 14.87
C ALA A 169 -4.23 -5.13 14.14
N GLN A 170 -4.08 -3.90 13.65
CA GLN A 170 -5.09 -3.20 12.85
C GLN A 170 -5.40 -3.92 11.53
N ALA A 171 -4.37 -4.42 10.84
CA ALA A 171 -4.55 -5.20 9.62
C ALA A 171 -5.33 -6.50 9.89
N MET A 172 -4.97 -7.25 10.93
CA MET A 172 -5.69 -8.48 11.30
C MET A 172 -7.16 -8.19 11.67
N ALA A 173 -7.40 -7.12 12.44
CA ALA A 173 -8.75 -6.69 12.82
C ALA A 173 -9.60 -6.28 11.60
N SER A 174 -8.96 -5.81 10.53
CA SER A 174 -9.63 -5.48 9.26
C SER A 174 -9.88 -6.71 8.39
N GLY A 175 -9.32 -7.88 8.73
CA GLY A 175 -9.49 -9.14 8.01
C GLY A 175 -8.30 -9.55 7.12
N PHE A 176 -7.11 -8.99 7.34
CA PHE A 176 -5.91 -9.44 6.63
C PHE A 176 -5.41 -10.79 7.16
N GLU A 177 -4.98 -11.65 6.24
CA GLU A 177 -4.35 -12.93 6.58
C GLU A 177 -2.83 -12.79 6.69
N PRO A 178 -2.17 -13.23 7.77
CA PRO A 178 -0.72 -13.22 7.86
C PRO A 178 -0.14 -14.34 6.98
N VAL A 179 0.72 -13.97 6.03
CA VAL A 179 1.34 -14.94 5.11
C VAL A 179 2.86 -14.75 4.99
N SER A 180 3.56 -15.86 4.82
CA SER A 180 4.99 -15.82 4.49
C SER A 180 5.21 -15.31 3.06
N MET A 181 6.41 -14.77 2.77
CA MET A 181 6.79 -14.39 1.40
C MET A 181 6.68 -15.57 0.41
N ARG A 182 6.99 -16.80 0.85
CA ARG A 182 6.87 -18.02 0.02
C ARG A 182 5.42 -18.30 -0.35
N THR A 183 4.50 -18.11 0.59
CA THR A 183 3.06 -18.27 0.36
C THR A 183 2.56 -17.15 -0.55
N ALA A 184 2.92 -15.89 -0.29
CA ALA A 184 2.51 -14.77 -1.13
C ALA A 184 2.98 -14.92 -2.59
N LEU A 185 4.21 -15.39 -2.82
CA LEU A 185 4.71 -15.69 -4.17
C LEU A 185 3.94 -16.80 -4.86
N ARG A 186 3.46 -17.81 -4.13
CA ARG A 186 2.60 -18.87 -4.68
C ARG A 186 1.22 -18.33 -5.03
N LEU A 187 0.60 -17.55 -4.15
CA LEU A 187 -0.69 -16.90 -4.42
C LEU A 187 -0.69 -16.10 -5.72
N VAL A 188 0.42 -15.41 -5.94
CA VAL A 188 0.62 -14.56 -7.10
C VAL A 188 0.88 -15.46 -8.35
N ARG A 189 1.67 -16.53 -8.24
CA ARG A 189 1.97 -17.46 -9.35
C ARG A 189 0.85 -18.42 -9.75
N ASP A 190 0.06 -18.90 -8.80
CA ASP A 190 -0.86 -20.03 -8.96
C ASP A 190 -2.20 -19.63 -9.57
N THR A 191 -2.41 -18.36 -9.93
CA THR A 191 -3.62 -17.89 -10.63
C THR A 191 -3.69 -18.32 -12.10
N LYS A 192 -2.86 -19.28 -12.50
CA LYS A 192 -3.05 -20.08 -13.72
C LYS A 192 -4.20 -21.08 -13.48
N GLY A 193 -5.42 -20.59 -13.57
CA GLY A 193 -6.57 -21.39 -13.96
C GLY A 193 -6.66 -21.37 -15.48
#